data_AF-A0A7S2R214-F1
#
_entry.id   AF-A0A7S2R214-F1
#
_cell.length_a   1.000
_cell.length_b   1.000
_cell.length_c   1.000
_cell.angle_alpha   90.00
_cell.angle_beta   90.00
_cell.angle_gamma   90.00
#
_symmetry.space_group_name_H-M   'P 1'
#
loop_
_entity.id
_entity.type
_entity.pdbx_description
1 polymer ?
#
loop_
_entity_poly.entity_id
_entity_poly.type
_entity_poly.pdbx_seq_one_letter_code
_entity_poly.pdbx_strand_id
1 'polypeptide(L)'
;DDFDEENADGDDNNADDNTGTPVSESSASARQAKLLDALSLASTVSTEKQAKKREKFLRHLFKCITQYAIGQAGRELVESRLDSAIIPACTAGLRGGVASPAEQYAACRVLEVTSVILGGDMDEYCESIDEMLRKVIKATGRSPQVR
;
A
#
# COMPACT_ATOMS: atom_id res chain seq x y z
N ASP A 1 -33.65 -25.14 -4.67
CA ASP A 1 -32.69 -24.35 -5.45
C ASP A 1 -31.48 -24.10 -4.61
N ASP A 2 -30.66 -25.15 -4.54
CA ASP A 2 -29.34 -25.20 -3.92
C ASP A 2 -28.37 -24.37 -4.75
N PHE A 3 -27.64 -23.48 -4.09
CA PHE A 3 -26.57 -22.69 -4.71
C PHE A 3 -25.27 -23.12 -4.02
N ASP A 4 -24.62 -24.14 -4.59
CA ASP A 4 -23.30 -24.61 -4.17
C ASP A 4 -22.25 -23.54 -4.53
N GLU A 5 -21.57 -23.04 -3.50
CA GLU A 5 -20.35 -22.25 -3.58
C GLU A 5 -19.15 -23.19 -3.80
N GLU A 6 -18.74 -23.39 -5.05
CA GLU A 6 -17.41 -23.95 -5.34
C GLU A 6 -16.36 -22.84 -5.35
N ASN A 7 -15.75 -22.61 -4.18
CA ASN A 7 -14.43 -21.99 -4.08
C ASN A 7 -13.36 -23.05 -4.38
N ALA A 8 -12.76 -23.00 -5.57
CA ALA A 8 -11.60 -23.78 -5.93
C ALA A 8 -10.41 -22.84 -6.22
N ASP A 9 -9.77 -22.33 -5.16
CA ASP A 9 -8.44 -21.74 -5.26
C ASP A 9 -7.41 -22.89 -5.23
N GLY A 10 -7.00 -23.31 -6.42
CA GLY A 10 -5.91 -24.26 -6.63
C GLY A 10 -4.56 -23.61 -6.31
N ASP A 11 -4.02 -23.94 -5.14
CA ASP A 11 -2.63 -23.67 -4.74
C ASP A 11 -1.70 -24.69 -5.41
N ASP A 12 -1.28 -24.40 -6.64
CA ASP A 12 -0.35 -25.23 -7.40
C ASP A 12 1.10 -24.85 -7.01
N ASN A 13 1.61 -25.52 -5.97
CA ASN A 13 3.01 -25.46 -5.57
C ASN A 13 3.87 -26.23 -6.58
N ASN A 14 4.27 -25.57 -7.67
CA ASN A 14 5.32 -26.12 -8.52
C ASN A 14 6.69 -25.57 -8.10
N ALA A 15 7.39 -26.38 -7.30
CA ALA A 15 8.81 -26.24 -7.05
C ALA A 15 9.55 -26.71 -8.30
N ASP A 16 10.27 -25.81 -8.98
CA ASP A 16 11.24 -26.25 -9.96
C ASP A 16 12.55 -25.47 -9.90
N ASP A 17 13.58 -26.28 -10.11
CA ASP A 17 15.01 -26.11 -9.95
C ASP A 17 15.58 -25.00 -10.84
N ASN A 18 16.47 -24.15 -10.31
CA ASN A 18 17.34 -23.36 -11.20
C ASN A 18 18.69 -22.93 -10.59
N THR A 19 19.70 -23.73 -10.93
CA THR A 19 21.07 -23.36 -11.32
C THR A 19 21.59 -21.93 -11.02
N GLY A 20 22.53 -21.84 -10.07
CA GLY A 20 23.88 -21.28 -10.28
C GLY A 20 24.11 -19.89 -10.89
N THR A 21 23.16 -18.96 -10.85
CA THR A 21 23.42 -17.52 -11.11
C THR A 21 23.75 -16.80 -9.80
N PRO A 22 24.44 -15.64 -9.80
CA PRO A 22 24.66 -14.87 -8.57
C PRO A 22 23.30 -14.44 -8.01
N VAL A 23 22.79 -15.24 -7.08
CA VAL A 23 21.41 -15.18 -6.53
C VAL A 23 21.08 -13.80 -5.96
N SER A 24 22.09 -13.00 -5.62
CA SER A 24 21.94 -11.67 -5.03
C SER A 24 21.44 -10.58 -5.98
N GLU A 25 21.94 -10.52 -7.23
CA GLU A 25 21.59 -9.41 -8.14
C GLU A 25 20.28 -9.66 -8.89
N SER A 26 20.06 -10.90 -9.34
CA SER A 26 18.79 -11.32 -9.96
C SER A 26 17.62 -11.14 -8.98
N SER A 27 17.83 -11.48 -7.70
CA SER A 27 16.81 -11.28 -6.66
C SER A 27 16.62 -9.81 -6.29
N ALA A 28 17.63 -8.95 -6.39
CA ALA A 28 17.48 -7.50 -6.17
C ALA A 28 16.66 -6.85 -7.28
N SER A 29 16.97 -7.15 -8.54
CA SER A 29 16.23 -6.65 -9.70
C SER A 29 14.77 -7.11 -9.69
N ALA A 30 14.52 -8.40 -9.41
CA ALA A 30 13.16 -8.93 -9.30
C ALA A 30 12.34 -8.27 -8.18
N ARG A 31 12.97 -7.92 -7.05
CA ARG A 31 12.31 -7.19 -5.96
C ARG A 31 11.96 -5.75 -6.38
N GLN A 32 12.88 -5.06 -7.04
CA GLN A 32 12.63 -3.70 -7.55
C GLN A 32 11.50 -3.68 -8.58
N ALA A 33 11.45 -4.65 -9.49
CA ALA A 33 10.35 -4.78 -10.46
C ALA A 33 8.99 -4.91 -9.75
N LYS A 34 8.89 -5.79 -8.74
CA LYS A 34 7.66 -5.95 -7.95
C LYS A 34 7.25 -4.67 -7.21
N LEU A 35 8.23 -3.92 -6.70
CA LEU A 35 7.96 -2.63 -6.04
C LEU A 35 7.49 -1.57 -7.05
N LEU A 36 8.14 -1.49 -8.21
CA LEU A 36 7.75 -0.61 -9.32
C LEU A 36 6.32 -0.89 -9.81
N ASP A 37 5.96 -2.15 -9.97
CA ASP A 37 4.62 -2.56 -10.40
C ASP A 37 3.56 -2.11 -9.38
N ALA A 38 3.83 -2.33 -8.09
CA ALA A 38 2.93 -1.90 -7.03
C ALA A 38 2.78 -0.36 -6.97
N LEU A 39 3.88 0.38 -7.14
CA LEU A 39 3.86 1.85 -7.18
C LEU A 39 3.14 2.38 -8.42
N SER A 40 3.27 1.69 -9.55
CA SER A 40 2.54 2.02 -10.78
C SER A 40 1.05 1.80 -10.61
N LEU A 41 0.63 0.69 -9.99
CA LEU A 41 -0.77 0.45 -9.63
C LEU A 41 -1.30 1.50 -8.64
N ALA A 42 -0.49 1.91 -7.66
CA ALA A 42 -0.86 2.92 -6.68
C ALA A 42 -1.27 4.25 -7.32
N SER A 43 -0.62 4.65 -8.41
CA SER A 43 -0.97 5.87 -9.15
C SER A 43 -2.41 5.89 -9.67
N THR A 44 -3.04 4.72 -9.82
CA THR A 44 -4.43 4.57 -10.30
C THR A 44 -5.47 4.57 -9.18
N VAL A 45 -5.06 4.45 -7.91
CA VAL A 45 -5.97 4.34 -6.76
C VAL A 45 -6.87 5.56 -6.62
N SER A 46 -6.35 6.74 -6.93
CA SER A 46 -7.07 8.01 -6.82
C SER A 46 -8.25 8.13 -7.77
N THR A 47 -8.23 7.41 -8.90
CA THR A 47 -9.29 7.41 -9.93
C THR A 47 -10.19 6.18 -9.86
N GLU A 48 -9.81 5.15 -9.11
CA GLU A 48 -10.61 3.94 -8.91
C GLU A 48 -11.89 4.22 -8.10
N LYS A 49 -13.04 3.84 -8.66
CA LYS A 49 -14.36 4.14 -8.08
C LYS A 49 -14.77 3.11 -7.02
N GLN A 50 -14.30 1.87 -7.15
CA GLN A 50 -14.69 0.77 -6.25
C GLN A 50 -13.86 0.78 -4.96
N ALA A 51 -14.51 1.05 -3.82
CA ALA A 51 -13.85 1.10 -2.51
C ALA A 51 -13.10 -0.20 -2.15
N LYS A 52 -13.72 -1.37 -2.35
CA LYS A 52 -13.07 -2.68 -2.12
C LYS A 52 -11.79 -2.85 -2.95
N LYS A 53 -11.78 -2.31 -4.17
CA LYS A 53 -10.64 -2.41 -5.08
C LYS A 53 -9.52 -1.44 -4.67
N ARG A 54 -9.86 -0.20 -4.28
CA ARG A 54 -8.91 0.74 -3.67
C ARG A 54 -8.26 0.16 -2.41
N GLU A 55 -9.06 -0.44 -1.53
CA GLU A 55 -8.56 -1.11 -0.33
C GLU A 55 -7.58 -2.25 -0.70
N LYS A 56 -7.94 -3.11 -1.66
CA LYS A 56 -7.05 -4.19 -2.13
C LYS A 56 -5.72 -3.63 -2.65
N PHE A 57 -5.75 -2.54 -3.41
CA PHE A 57 -4.54 -1.89 -3.90
C PHE A 57 -3.68 -1.31 -2.77
N LEU A 58 -4.28 -0.64 -1.78
CA LEU A 58 -3.54 -0.12 -0.62
C LEU A 58 -2.88 -1.24 0.19
N ARG A 59 -3.59 -2.35 0.42
CA ARG A 59 -3.02 -3.54 1.10
C ARG A 59 -1.88 -4.16 0.31
N HIS A 60 -2.02 -4.25 -1.02
CA HIS A 60 -0.97 -4.76 -1.90
C HIS A 60 0.26 -3.84 -1.87
N LEU A 61 0.06 -2.53 -1.95
CA LEU A 61 1.12 -1.54 -1.85
C LEU A 61 1.88 -1.65 -0.52
N PHE A 62 1.16 -1.73 0.61
CA PHE A 62 1.77 -1.96 1.92
C PHE A 62 2.64 -3.22 1.94
N LYS A 63 2.13 -4.35 1.42
CA LYS A 63 2.89 -5.61 1.33
C LYS A 63 4.15 -5.44 0.49
N CYS A 64 4.06 -4.79 -0.67
CA CYS A 64 5.20 -4.61 -1.55
C CYS A 64 6.26 -3.67 -0.95
N ILE A 65 5.87 -2.57 -0.29
CA ILE A 65 6.83 -1.68 0.39
C ILE A 65 7.55 -2.45 1.51
N THR A 66 6.80 -3.12 2.40
CA THR A 66 7.40 -3.87 3.52
C THR A 66 8.33 -5.01 3.07
N GLN A 67 8.04 -5.66 1.93
CA GLN A 67 8.80 -6.81 1.46
C GLN A 67 9.95 -6.46 0.52
N TYR A 68 9.82 -5.39 -0.26
CA TYR A 68 10.71 -5.13 -1.41
C TYR A 68 11.44 -3.80 -1.36
N ALA A 69 11.05 -2.85 -0.52
CA ALA A 69 11.78 -1.59 -0.32
C ALA A 69 13.02 -1.78 0.59
N ILE A 70 13.90 -2.71 0.22
CA ILE A 70 15.06 -3.10 1.03
C ILE A 70 16.29 -2.30 0.59
N GLY A 71 16.96 -1.67 1.57
CA GLY A 71 18.20 -0.94 1.35
C GLY A 71 18.01 0.38 0.60
N GLN A 72 19.13 0.98 0.19
CA GLN A 72 19.17 2.33 -0.38
C GLN A 72 18.32 2.45 -1.66
N ALA A 73 18.44 1.50 -2.58
CA ALA A 73 17.71 1.57 -3.84
C ALA A 73 16.18 1.42 -3.65
N GLY A 74 15.73 0.65 -2.65
CA GLY A 74 14.32 0.57 -2.29
C GLY A 74 13.79 1.88 -1.71
N ARG A 75 14.57 2.50 -0.82
CA ARG A 75 14.27 3.83 -0.25
C ARG A 75 14.14 4.90 -1.34
N GLU A 76 15.14 5.03 -2.21
CA GLU A 76 15.14 6.01 -3.31
C GLU A 76 13.93 5.83 -4.24
N LEU A 77 13.53 4.57 -4.47
CA LEU A 77 12.37 4.29 -5.29
C LEU A 77 11.05 4.71 -4.62
N VAL A 78 10.91 4.49 -3.32
CA VAL A 78 9.76 4.96 -2.53
C VAL A 78 9.72 6.49 -2.50
N GLU A 79 10.86 7.14 -2.26
CA GLU A 79 11.02 8.59 -2.22
C GLU A 79 10.64 9.23 -3.56
N SER A 80 11.17 8.72 -4.68
CA SER A 80 10.86 9.24 -6.03
C SER A 80 9.39 9.10 -6.45
N ARG A 81 8.62 8.26 -5.76
CA ARG A 81 7.19 7.99 -6.04
C ARG A 81 6.26 8.52 -4.95
N LEU A 82 6.79 9.26 -3.97
CA LEU A 82 6.05 9.75 -2.82
C LEU A 82 4.87 10.63 -3.23
N ASP A 83 5.15 11.73 -3.94
CA ASP A 83 4.14 12.71 -4.34
C ASP A 83 3.27 12.26 -5.52
N SER A 84 3.84 11.44 -6.41
CA SER A 84 3.18 11.04 -7.65
C SER A 84 2.29 9.80 -7.50
N ALA A 85 2.52 8.95 -6.49
CA ALA A 85 1.78 7.71 -6.33
C ALA A 85 1.33 7.45 -4.88
N ILE A 86 2.24 7.52 -3.91
CA ILE A 86 1.96 7.08 -2.54
C ILE A 86 0.99 8.02 -1.82
N ILE A 87 1.32 9.32 -1.77
CA ILE A 87 0.49 10.32 -1.11
C ILE A 87 -0.90 10.38 -1.78
N PRO A 88 -1.04 10.52 -3.11
CA PRO A 88 -2.37 10.54 -3.75
C PRO A 88 -3.21 9.29 -3.48
N ALA A 89 -2.59 8.10 -3.47
CA ALA A 89 -3.29 6.85 -3.14
C ALA A 89 -3.80 6.85 -1.70
N CYS A 90 -2.97 7.28 -0.75
CA CYS A 90 -3.35 7.34 0.66
C CYS A 90 -4.40 8.43 0.91
N THR A 91 -4.30 9.58 0.26
CA THR A 91 -5.32 10.65 0.31
C THR A 91 -6.69 10.16 -0.14
N ALA A 92 -6.73 9.33 -1.20
CA ALA A 92 -7.98 8.71 -1.64
C ALA A 92 -8.55 7.77 -0.58
N GLY A 93 -7.69 6.95 0.05
CA GLY A 93 -8.07 6.02 1.12
C GLY A 93 -8.41 6.68 2.47
N LEU A 94 -8.01 7.94 2.69
CA LEU A 94 -8.29 8.70 3.92
C LEU A 94 -9.47 9.67 3.77
N ARG A 95 -10.17 9.68 2.63
CA ARG A 95 -11.27 10.61 2.39
C ARG A 95 -12.45 10.33 3.34
N GLY A 96 -12.60 11.18 4.36
CA GLY A 96 -13.67 11.09 5.34
C GLY A 96 -15.06 11.07 4.70
N GLY A 97 -15.95 10.20 5.20
CA GLY A 97 -17.30 10.02 4.68
C GLY A 97 -17.41 9.26 3.35
N VAL A 98 -16.29 8.88 2.73
CA VAL A 98 -16.24 8.13 1.46
C VAL A 98 -15.48 6.82 1.61
N ALA A 99 -14.30 6.86 2.22
CA ALA A 99 -13.49 5.67 2.45
C ALA A 99 -14.03 4.86 3.64
N SER A 100 -14.07 3.54 3.49
CA SER A 100 -14.46 2.63 4.58
C SER A 100 -13.39 2.63 5.69
N PRO A 101 -13.72 2.22 6.92
CA PRO A 101 -12.72 2.09 7.98
C PRO A 101 -11.55 1.16 7.60
N ALA A 102 -11.82 0.10 6.84
CA ALA A 102 -10.78 -0.82 6.37
C ALA A 102 -9.85 -0.16 5.32
N GLU A 103 -10.42 0.65 4.42
CA GLU A 103 -9.65 1.43 3.44
C GLU A 103 -8.78 2.48 4.13
N GLN A 104 -9.33 3.21 5.11
CA GLN A 104 -8.59 4.19 5.92
C GLN A 104 -7.44 3.53 6.68
N TYR A 105 -7.69 2.38 7.31
CA TYR A 105 -6.65 1.62 8.00
C TYR A 105 -5.52 1.19 7.03
N ALA A 106 -5.88 0.68 5.84
CA ALA A 106 -4.88 0.30 4.85
C ALA A 106 -4.04 1.50 4.39
N ALA A 107 -4.65 2.66 4.18
CA ALA A 107 -3.92 3.90 3.85
C ALA A 107 -2.98 4.34 4.98
N CYS A 108 -3.43 4.32 6.24
CA CYS A 108 -2.57 4.62 7.40
C CYS A 108 -1.36 3.68 7.48
N ARG A 109 -1.55 2.38 7.23
CA ARG A 109 -0.45 1.40 7.23
C ARG A 109 0.56 1.65 6.11
N VAL A 110 0.11 2.12 4.95
CA VAL A 110 1.02 2.55 3.87
C VAL A 110 1.84 3.76 4.31
N LEU A 111 1.21 4.81 4.84
CA LEU A 111 1.92 6.00 5.31
C LEU A 111 2.94 5.68 6.41
N GLU A 112 2.57 4.81 7.35
CA GLU A 112 3.46 4.37 8.43
C GLU A 112 4.69 3.61 7.91
N VAL A 113 4.51 2.65 6.99
CA VAL A 113 5.69 1.96 6.43
C VAL A 113 6.52 2.90 5.58
N THR A 114 5.90 3.83 4.84
CA THR A 114 6.62 4.83 4.06
C THR A 114 7.51 5.70 4.96
N SER A 115 7.02 6.19 6.10
CA SER A 115 7.83 6.97 7.03
C SER A 115 9.01 6.17 7.59
N VAL A 116 8.81 4.87 7.89
CA VAL A 116 9.87 3.96 8.36
C VAL A 116 10.95 3.75 7.30
N ILE A 117 10.56 3.56 6.03
CA ILE A 117 11.50 3.34 4.93
C ILE A 117 12.31 4.60 4.61
N LEU A 118 11.64 5.75 4.59
CA LEU A 118 12.29 7.03 4.32
C LEU A 118 13.24 7.40 5.47
N GLY A 119 12.83 7.25 6.73
CA GLY A 119 13.65 7.48 7.92
C GLY A 119 14.27 8.90 8.00
N GLY A 120 15.09 9.17 9.02
CA GLY A 120 15.76 10.47 9.14
C GLY A 120 14.81 11.65 9.41
N ASP A 121 15.22 12.84 9.01
CA ASP A 121 14.41 14.06 9.12
C ASP A 121 13.37 14.08 7.99
N MET A 122 12.11 14.09 8.37
CA MET A 122 10.94 13.90 7.51
C MET A 122 9.88 14.96 7.78
N ASP A 123 10.30 16.14 8.26
CA ASP A 123 9.38 17.23 8.61
C ASP A 123 8.45 17.58 7.43
N GLU A 124 8.99 17.75 6.22
CA GLU A 124 8.19 18.04 5.01
C GLU A 124 7.16 16.93 4.72
N TYR A 125 7.56 15.66 4.86
CA TYR A 125 6.65 14.54 4.66
C TYR A 125 5.56 14.51 5.73
N CYS A 126 5.92 14.66 7.00
CA CYS A 126 4.99 14.70 8.12
C CYS A 126 3.98 15.85 7.97
N GLU A 127 4.44 17.04 7.59
CA GLU A 127 3.60 18.19 7.30
C GLU A 127 2.62 17.91 6.15
N SER A 128 3.08 17.25 5.08
CA SER A 128 2.25 16.92 3.92
C SER A 128 1.05 16.00 4.25
N ILE A 129 1.15 15.18 5.31
CA ILE A 129 0.12 14.21 5.71
C ILE A 129 -0.64 14.58 6.99
N ASP A 130 -0.12 15.51 7.80
CA ASP A 130 -0.67 15.87 9.12
C ASP A 130 -2.14 16.27 9.06
N GLU A 131 -2.50 17.20 8.16
CA GLU A 131 -3.88 17.69 8.07
C GLU A 131 -4.86 16.55 7.73
N MET A 132 -4.46 15.66 6.82
CA MET A 132 -5.29 14.53 6.41
C MET A 132 -5.51 13.55 7.55
N LEU A 133 -4.45 13.19 8.28
CA LEU A 133 -4.53 12.28 9.42
C LEU A 133 -5.37 12.88 10.56
N ARG A 134 -5.21 14.17 10.86
CA ARG A 134 -6.03 14.86 11.86
C ARG A 134 -7.51 14.82 11.52
N LYS A 135 -7.88 14.97 10.25
CA LYS A 135 -9.29 14.88 9.80
C LYS A 135 -9.86 13.48 10.05
N VAL A 136 -9.11 12.42 9.74
CA VAL A 136 -9.52 11.04 9.99
C VAL A 136 -9.70 10.77 11.48
N ILE A 137 -8.75 11.16 12.32
CA ILE A 137 -8.82 10.98 13.78
C ILE A 137 -10.05 11.71 14.37
N LYS A 138 -10.32 12.94 13.94
CA LYS A 138 -11.50 13.69 14.39
C LYS A 138 -12.82 13.03 13.98
N ALA A 139 -12.84 12.36 12.83
CA ALA A 139 -14.02 11.64 12.35
C ALA A 139 -14.26 10.35 13.15
N THR A 140 -13.21 9.60 13.51
CA THR A 140 -13.32 8.36 14.29
C THR A 140 -13.64 8.60 15.77
N GLY A 141 -13.28 9.75 16.33
CA GLY A 141 -13.61 10.13 17.71
C GLY A 141 -15.09 10.46 17.97
N ARG A 142 -15.92 10.59 16.94
CA ARG A 142 -17.36 10.79 17.08
C ARG A 142 -18.06 9.43 17.19
N SER A 143 -18.16 8.90 18.40
CA SER A 143 -18.98 7.71 18.66
C SER A 143 -20.43 7.98 18.19
N PRO A 144 -21.04 7.10 17.38
CA PRO A 144 -22.44 7.27 17.03
C PRO A 144 -23.27 7.19 18.30
N GLN A 145 -24.10 8.21 18.57
CA GLN A 145 -25.04 8.17 19.68
C GLN A 145 -25.94 6.94 19.51
N VAL A 146 -25.82 6.00 20.44
CA VAL A 146 -26.76 4.88 20.57
C VAL A 146 -28.10 5.50 20.94
N ARG A 147 -29.09 5.38 20.04
CA ARG A 147 -30.47 5.79 20.27
C ARG A 147 -31.30 4.61 20.73
#